data_AF-A0A936PBI4-F1
#
_entry.id   AF-A0A936PBI4-F1
#
_cell.length_a   1.000
_cell.length_b   1.000
_cell.length_c   1.000
_cell.angle_alpha   90.00
_cell.angle_beta   90.00
_cell.angle_gamma   90.00
#
_symmetry.space_group_name_H-M   'P 1'
#
loop_
_entity.id
_entity.type
_entity.pdbx_description
1 polymer ?
#
loop_
_entity_poly.entity_id
_entity_poly.type
_entity_poly.pdbx_seq_one_letter_code
_entity_poly.pdbx_strand_id
1 'polypeptide(L)' 'MPDRLAAALFLGPVSSESGYGIGLYQAARHAQAAGYCLELAENRAGRVCFRLRMVAPAAGAEGLPGSG' A
#
# COMPACT_ATOMS: atom_id res chain seq x y z
N MET A 1 -9.32 -18.99 -5.42
CA MET A 1 -8.67 -18.46 -4.20
C MET A 1 -8.50 -16.95 -4.34
N PRO A 2 -9.56 -16.16 -4.06
CA PRO A 2 -9.57 -14.69 -4.20
C PRO A 2 -8.62 -13.98 -3.21
N ASP A 3 -8.32 -14.63 -2.08
CA ASP A 3 -7.53 -14.06 -0.97
C ASP A 3 -6.07 -13.75 -1.36
N ARG A 4 -5.50 -14.51 -2.29
CA ARG A 4 -4.14 -14.25 -2.81
C ARG A 4 -4.09 -13.01 -3.71
N LEU A 5 -5.18 -12.70 -4.41
CA LEU A 5 -5.25 -11.52 -5.26
C LEU A 5 -5.27 -10.24 -4.40
N ALA A 6 -6.01 -10.27 -3.30
CA ALA A 6 -6.09 -9.18 -2.33
C ALA A 6 -4.72 -8.77 -1.77
N ALA A 7 -3.85 -9.75 -1.48
CA ALA A 7 -2.49 -9.49 -1.02
C ALA A 7 -1.56 -8.93 -2.12
N ALA A 8 -1.85 -9.21 -3.39
CA ALA A 8 -1.06 -8.77 -4.53
C ALA A 8 -1.49 -7.40 -5.10
N LEU A 9 -2.66 -6.88 -4.69
CA LEU A 9 -3.26 -5.63 -5.18
C LEU A 9 -2.34 -4.40 -5.10
N PHE A 10 -1.38 -4.39 -4.18
CA PHE A 10 -0.46 -3.26 -3.97
C PHE A 10 0.99 -3.57 -4.38
N LEU A 11 1.29 -4.81 -4.76
CA LEU A 11 2.64 -5.27 -5.10
C LEU A 11 2.95 -5.14 -6.59
N GLY A 12 1.93 -5.03 -7.43
CA GLY A 12 2.11 -4.86 -8.87
C GLY A 12 0.79 -4.67 -9.61
N PRO A 13 0.83 -4.51 -10.96
CA PRO A 13 -0.37 -4.46 -11.79
C PRO A 13 -1.14 -5.76 -11.65
N VAL A 14 -2.42 -5.67 -11.28
CA VAL A 14 -3.31 -6.83 -11.26
C VAL A 14 -4.11 -6.84 -12.55
N SER A 15 -4.07 -7.92 -13.32
CA SER A 15 -4.89 -8.05 -14.52
C SER A 15 -6.37 -7.96 -14.14
N SER A 16 -7.08 -6.93 -14.63
CA SER A 16 -8.52 -6.77 -14.46
C SER A 16 -9.22 -6.96 -15.80
N GLU A 17 -10.43 -7.52 -15.79
CA GLU A 17 -11.23 -7.91 -16.96
C GLU A 17 -11.61 -6.70 -17.85
N SER A 18 -11.58 -5.49 -17.30
CA SER A 18 -11.99 -4.25 -17.99
C SER A 18 -10.95 -3.11 -17.98
N GLY A 19 -9.72 -3.36 -17.51
CA GLY A 19 -8.64 -2.36 -17.49
C GLY A 19 -7.32 -2.89 -16.92
N TYR A 20 -6.23 -2.15 -17.09
CA TYR A 20 -4.87 -2.58 -16.71
C TYR A 20 -4.65 -2.84 -15.20
N GLY A 21 -5.65 -2.59 -14.34
CA GLY A 21 -5.61 -2.78 -12.89
C GLY A 21 -4.42 -2.12 -12.18
N ILE A 22 -3.88 -1.06 -12.79
CA ILE A 22 -2.78 -0.24 -12.26
C ILE A 22 -3.25 0.84 -11.29
N GLY A 23 -4.54 1.18 -11.28
CA GLY A 23 -5.05 2.33 -10.49
C GLY A 23 -4.78 2.17 -9.00
N LEU A 24 -4.96 0.97 -8.46
CA LEU A 24 -4.72 0.69 -7.05
C LEU A 24 -3.21 0.63 -6.72
N TYR A 25 -2.41 0.12 -7.66
CA TYR A 25 -0.95 0.18 -7.57
C TYR A 25 -0.46 1.65 -7.55
N GLN A 26 -0.96 2.51 -8.44
CA GLN A 26 -0.60 3.92 -8.48
C GLN A 26 -1.05 4.68 -7.22
N ALA A 27 -2.24 4.36 -6.70
CA ALA A 27 -2.73 4.92 -5.44
C ALA A 27 -1.84 4.51 -4.26
N ALA A 28 -1.39 3.25 -4.19
CA ALA A 28 -0.45 2.80 -3.17
C ALA A 28 0.92 3.48 -3.31
N ARG A 29 1.42 3.65 -4.54
CA ARG A 29 2.67 4.39 -4.81
C ARG A 29 2.59 5.85 -4.36
N HIS A 30 1.48 6.53 -4.64
CA HIS A 30 1.24 7.91 -4.20
C HIS A 30 1.12 8.02 -2.69
N ALA A 31 0.38 7.11 -2.05
CA ALA A 31 0.28 7.05 -0.60
C ALA A 31 1.68 6.91 0.03
N GLN A 32 2.51 6.00 -0.48
CA GLN A 32 3.86 5.79 0.02
C GLN A 32 4.74 7.04 -0.14
N ALA A 33 4.64 7.75 -1.27
CA ALA A 33 5.35 9.00 -1.49
C ALA A 33 4.91 10.11 -0.50
N ALA A 34 3.66 10.07 -0.05
CA ALA A 34 3.12 10.99 0.95
C ALA A 34 3.36 10.53 2.41
N GLY A 35 4.06 9.42 2.64
CA GLY A 35 4.28 8.86 3.99
C GLY A 35 3.11 8.05 4.54
N TYR A 36 2.27 7.51 3.67
CA TYR A 36 1.12 6.67 4.02
C TYR A 36 1.23 5.27 3.39
N CYS A 37 0.59 4.28 4.01
CA CYS A 37 0.40 2.94 3.49
C CYS A 37 -1.07 2.78 3.11
N LEU A 38 -1.34 2.34 1.87
CA LEU A 38 -2.68 1.97 1.41
C LEU A 38 -2.90 0.47 1.63
N GLU A 39 -4.00 0.12 2.27
CA GLU A 39 -4.31 -1.27 2.66
C GLU A 39 -5.76 -1.62 2.35
N LEU A 40 -6.01 -2.91 2.13
CA LEU A 40 -7.37 -3.45 2.00
C LEU A 40 -7.88 -3.80 3.39
N ALA A 41 -8.80 -2.98 3.91
CA ALA A 41 -9.40 -3.17 5.22
C ALA A 41 -10.51 -4.23 5.22
N GLU A 42 -11.24 -4.36 4.12
CA GLU A 42 -12.34 -5.32 4.00
C GLU A 42 -12.55 -5.70 2.52
N ASN A 43 -12.79 -6.99 2.27
CA ASN A 43 -13.10 -7.52 0.95
C ASN A 43 -14.11 -8.65 1.07
N ARG A 44 -15.39 -8.29 1.10
CA ARG A 44 -16.51 -9.24 1.05
C ARG A 44 -17.49 -8.83 -0.05
N ALA A 45 -18.37 -9.75 -0.43
CA ALA A 45 -19.42 -9.46 -1.40
C ALA A 45 -20.24 -8.22 -0.96
N GLY A 46 -20.36 -7.24 -1.87
CA GLY A 46 -21.05 -5.98 -1.62
C GLY A 46 -20.30 -4.97 -0.75
N ARG A 47 -19.06 -5.26 -0.31
CA ARG A 47 -18.26 -4.32 0.48
C ARG A 47 -16.76 -4.52 0.30
N VAL A 48 -16.15 -3.53 -0.34
CA VAL A 48 -14.69 -3.40 -0.47
C VAL A 48 -14.29 -2.09 0.19
N CYS A 49 -13.41 -2.15 1.18
CA CYS A 49 -12.95 -0.97 1.91
C CYS A 49 -11.43 -0.89 1.90
N PHE A 50 -10.91 0.28 1.55
CA PHE A 50 -9.49 0.61 1.62
C PHE A 50 -9.23 1.58 2.77
N ARG A 51 -8.04 1.52 3.35
CA ARG A 51 -7.61 2.39 4.43
C ARG A 51 -6.23 2.96 4.14
N LEU A 52 -6.05 4.24 4.44
CA LEU A 52 -4.73 4.88 4.50
C LEU A 52 -4.27 4.90 5.96
N ARG A 53 -3.04 4.44 6.20
CA ARG A 53 -2.37 4.55 7.51
C ARG A 53 -1.12 5.38 7.35
N MET A 54 -0.90 6.35 8.24
CA MET A 54 0.37 7.07 8.26
C MET A 54 1.48 6.08 8.61
N VAL A 55 2.52 6.03 7.80
CA VAL A 55 3.75 5.31 8.12
C VAL A 55 4.57 6.27 8.96
N ALA A 56 4.57 6.07 10.27
CA ALA A 56 5.47 6.83 11.14
C ALA A 56 6.89 6.65 10.58
N PRO A 57 7.66 7.73 10.39
CA PRO A 57 9.07 7.59 10.06
C PRO A 57 9.69 6.73 11.15
N ALA A 58 10.47 5.72 10.75
CA ALA A 58 11.15 4.84 11.70
C ALA A 58 11.95 5.72 12.68
N ALA A 59 11.47 5.83 13.91
CA ALA A 59 12.19 6.51 14.96
C ALA A 59 13.47 5.71 15.22
N GLY A 60 14.61 6.15 14.67
CA GLY A 60 15.89 5.49 14.95
C GLY A 60 17.00 5.52 13.89
N ALA A 61 17.04 6.50 12.98
CA ALA A 61 18.30 6.84 12.30
C ALA A 61 18.73 8.27 12.67
N GLU A 62 18.59 8.61 13.96
CA GLU A 62 19.26 9.77 14.55
C GLU A 62 20.76 9.47 14.60
N GLY A 63 21.55 10.47 14.21
CA GLY A 63 22.93 10.34 13.77
C GLY A 63 23.88 9.66 14.75
N LEU A 64 24.84 8.92 14.19
CA LEU A 64 26.07 8.60 14.87
C LEU A 64 26.80 9.93 15.16
N PRO A 65 27.00 10.35 16.42
CA PRO A 65 27.81 11.53 16.70
C PRO A 65 29.26 11.24 16.31
N GLY A 66 29.89 12.21 15.64
CA GLY A 66 31.28 12.14 15.21
C GLY A 66 32.20 11.83 16.39
N SER A 67 33.07 10.83 16.19
CA SER A 67 34.22 10.62 17.06
C SER A 67 35.26 11.70 16.73
N GLY A 68 35.52 12.56 17.70
CA GLY A 68 36.69 13.44 17.72
C GLY A 68 37.96 12.71 18.07
#